data_AF-A0A955WPH2-F1
#
_entry.id   AF-A0A955WPH2-F1
#
_cell.length_a   1.000
_cell.length_b   1.000
_cell.length_c   1.000
_cell.angle_alpha   90.00
_cell.angle_beta   90.00
_cell.angle_gamma   90.00
#
_symmetry.space_group_name_H-M   'P 1'
#
loop_
_entity.id
_entity.type
_entity.pdbx_description
1 polymer ?
#
loop_
_entity_poly.entity_id
_entity_poly.type
_entity_poly.pdbx_seq_one_letter_code
_entity_poly.pdbx_strand_id
1 'polypeptide(L)'
;MYYLWSSSKAYTFLEDAGIAPAGNNIGADAIGTLPPGQAPAVNYRQVHRDPAGVARLGVHGNQGVGYYQDIREQARWYFDYAYTIMALQGANGQFNVQPGHSQWNGYSHQAYALLVLERSVGGGCPDGDNDGACDSEDNCPQVANPDQADQDRDGRGDLCDICPAAADPDQRDGDGDGRGDACDNCPQNRNPDQADQDGDGRGDACDNCAATANPDQANADGDRYGDACDNCVRAANNDQANADGDRYGDACDNCPGAANDDQADGDGDGYGNACDNCVAAPNADQANADGDRHGDACDNCPGAANDDQADGDGDRVGDVC
;
A
#
# COMPACT_ATOMS: atom_id res chain seq x y z
N MET A 1 -25.00 51.49 -14.49
CA MET A 1 -26.20 50.65 -14.25
C MET A 1 -25.81 49.18 -14.12
N TYR A 2 -24.95 48.82 -13.14
CA TYR A 2 -24.44 47.45 -12.95
C TYR A 2 -24.23 47.05 -11.47
N TYR A 3 -24.90 47.74 -10.53
CA TYR A 3 -24.71 47.51 -9.08
C TYR A 3 -25.73 46.55 -8.45
N LEU A 4 -26.64 45.95 -9.24
CA LEU A 4 -27.73 45.08 -8.75
C LEU A 4 -27.36 43.60 -8.60
N TRP A 5 -26.24 43.14 -9.15
CA TRP A 5 -25.92 41.70 -9.26
C TRP A 5 -25.11 41.13 -8.09
N SER A 6 -24.39 41.96 -7.33
CA SER A 6 -23.61 41.50 -6.17
C SER A 6 -24.46 41.39 -4.90
N SER A 7 -25.41 42.31 -4.71
CA SER A 7 -26.32 42.29 -3.57
C SER A 7 -27.34 41.16 -3.65
N SER A 8 -27.83 40.81 -4.85
CA SER A 8 -28.73 39.66 -5.00
C SER A 8 -28.02 38.36 -4.62
N LYS A 9 -26.75 38.16 -5.02
CA LYS A 9 -25.98 36.96 -4.65
C LYS A 9 -25.72 36.86 -3.15
N ALA A 10 -25.46 37.98 -2.48
CA ALA A 10 -25.31 38.01 -1.01
C ALA A 10 -26.64 37.66 -0.30
N TYR A 11 -27.76 38.14 -0.83
CA TYR A 11 -29.10 37.79 -0.32
C TYR A 11 -29.45 36.32 -0.57
N THR A 12 -29.23 35.81 -1.79
CA THR A 12 -29.48 34.40 -2.12
C THR A 12 -28.61 33.48 -1.26
N PHE A 13 -27.38 33.86 -0.96
CA PHE A 13 -26.49 33.11 -0.06
C PHE A 13 -26.98 33.09 1.40
N LEU A 14 -27.50 34.20 1.93
CA LEU A 14 -28.11 34.24 3.26
C LEU A 14 -29.40 33.40 3.33
N GLU A 15 -30.19 33.38 2.25
CA GLU A 15 -31.38 32.53 2.11
C GLU A 15 -31.00 31.03 1.99
N ASP A 16 -30.00 30.69 1.19
CA ASP A 16 -29.50 29.31 0.99
C ASP A 16 -28.81 28.75 2.26
N ALA A 17 -28.23 29.61 3.10
CA ALA A 17 -27.68 29.27 4.42
C ALA A 17 -28.75 29.11 5.52
N GLY A 18 -30.04 29.21 5.18
CA GLY A 18 -31.14 29.05 6.14
C GLY A 18 -31.25 30.17 7.19
N ILE A 19 -30.54 31.28 7.00
CA ILE A 19 -30.55 32.42 7.93
C ILE A 19 -31.75 33.30 7.58
N ALA A 20 -32.87 33.09 8.28
CA ALA A 20 -34.06 33.92 8.11
C ALA A 20 -33.73 35.39 8.44
N PRO A 21 -34.09 36.38 7.59
CA PRO A 21 -33.89 37.78 7.91
C PRO A 21 -34.85 38.20 9.03
N ALA A 22 -34.42 38.04 10.28
CA ALA A 22 -35.14 38.56 11.43
C ALA A 22 -34.70 40.01 11.69
N GLY A 23 -35.66 40.89 11.98
CA GLY A 23 -35.44 42.32 12.24
C GLY A 23 -34.55 42.67 13.45
N ASN A 24 -33.91 41.68 14.07
CA ASN A 24 -32.98 41.83 15.20
C ASN A 24 -31.68 41.07 14.91
N ASN A 25 -30.71 41.81 14.34
CA ASN A 25 -29.27 41.78 14.56
C ASN A 25 -28.52 40.43 14.67
N ILE A 26 -27.61 40.19 13.73
CA ILE A 26 -26.35 39.45 13.98
C ILE A 26 -25.33 40.48 14.50
N GLY A 27 -24.90 40.36 15.75
CA GLY A 27 -23.80 41.15 16.33
C GLY A 27 -22.43 40.58 15.94
N ALA A 28 -21.34 41.34 16.11
CA ALA A 28 -19.97 40.86 15.85
C ALA A 28 -19.59 39.66 16.76
N ASP A 29 -20.27 39.55 17.89
CA ASP A 29 -20.23 38.51 18.91
C ASP A 29 -21.09 37.27 18.58
N ALA A 30 -21.97 37.35 17.58
CA ALA A 30 -22.73 36.22 17.04
C ALA A 30 -22.01 35.52 15.87
N ILE A 31 -20.97 36.15 15.34
CA ILE A 31 -20.08 35.56 14.32
C ILE A 31 -19.07 34.67 15.08
N GLY A 32 -19.21 33.35 14.94
CA GLY A 32 -18.31 32.37 15.56
C GLY A 32 -18.66 31.85 16.96
N THR A 33 -19.89 32.07 17.44
CA THR A 33 -20.34 31.59 18.78
C THR A 33 -21.54 30.65 18.74
N LEU A 34 -22.02 30.25 17.56
CA LEU A 34 -23.08 29.25 17.45
C LEU A 34 -22.57 27.86 17.91
N PRO A 35 -23.30 27.14 18.79
CA PRO A 35 -22.95 25.77 19.14
C PRO A 35 -22.95 24.87 17.89
N PRO A 36 -22.07 23.84 17.81
CA PRO A 36 -21.89 22.95 16.64
C PRO A 36 -23.11 22.15 16.13
N GLY A 37 -24.34 22.48 16.51
CA GLY A 37 -25.56 21.77 16.09
C GLY A 37 -26.77 22.66 15.77
N GLN A 38 -26.57 23.98 15.65
CA GLN A 38 -27.64 24.93 15.27
C GLN A 38 -27.49 25.51 13.86
N ALA A 39 -26.39 25.19 13.16
CA ALA A 39 -26.28 25.44 11.73
C ALA A 39 -27.11 24.39 10.95
N PRO A 40 -27.82 24.78 9.88
CA PRO A 40 -28.48 23.80 9.01
C PRO A 40 -27.45 22.78 8.51
N ALA A 41 -27.85 21.51 8.33
CA ALA A 41 -27.00 20.48 7.77
C ALA A 41 -26.63 20.83 6.31
N VAL A 42 -25.50 21.49 6.14
CA VAL A 42 -24.80 21.66 4.87
C VAL A 42 -23.41 21.08 5.07
N ASN A 43 -22.92 20.33 4.07
CA ASN A 43 -21.60 19.66 4.05
C ASN A 43 -20.42 20.67 3.95
N TYR A 44 -20.55 21.84 4.59
CA TYR A 44 -19.59 22.92 4.58
C TYR A 44 -19.42 23.40 6.01
N ARG A 45 -18.29 23.07 6.63
CA ARG A 45 -17.96 23.62 7.94
C ARG A 45 -17.39 25.01 7.77
N GLN A 46 -18.04 26.01 8.37
CA GLN A 46 -17.43 27.32 8.53
C GLN A 46 -16.40 27.26 9.66
N VAL A 47 -15.14 26.98 9.30
CA VAL A 47 -14.04 27.07 10.24
C VAL A 47 -13.69 28.53 10.44
N HIS A 48 -14.20 29.14 11.51
CA HIS A 48 -13.82 30.49 11.88
C HIS A 48 -12.35 30.50 12.37
N ARG A 49 -11.42 30.87 11.49
CA ARG A 49 -10.04 31.17 11.92
C ARG A 49 -10.01 32.50 12.66
N ASP A 50 -9.33 32.54 13.81
CA ASP A 50 -9.06 33.78 14.53
C ASP A 50 -8.35 34.77 13.57
N PRO A 51 -8.94 35.94 13.26
CA PRO A 51 -8.32 36.93 12.38
C PRO A 51 -6.93 37.36 12.83
N ALA A 52 -6.60 37.21 14.13
CA ALA A 52 -5.28 37.53 14.66
C ALA A 52 -4.21 36.47 14.32
N GLY A 53 -4.61 35.24 14.00
CA GLY A 53 -3.72 34.12 13.65
C GLY A 53 -3.52 33.90 12.14
N VAL A 54 -4.33 34.55 11.29
CA VAL A 54 -4.18 34.48 9.84
C VAL A 54 -3.10 35.47 9.40
N ALA A 55 -1.99 34.96 8.86
CA ALA A 55 -0.97 35.80 8.23
C ALA A 55 -1.63 36.62 7.12
N ARG A 56 -1.60 37.96 7.24
CA ARG A 56 -2.11 38.85 6.20
C ARG A 56 -1.38 38.52 4.90
N LEU A 57 -2.12 38.04 3.89
CA LEU A 57 -1.55 37.71 2.59
C LEU A 57 -0.75 38.90 2.08
N GLY A 58 0.53 38.65 1.74
CA GLY A 58 1.35 39.60 1.03
C GLY A 58 0.70 39.90 -0.31
N VAL A 59 0.50 41.20 -0.57
CA VAL A 59 0.06 41.84 -1.82
C VAL A 59 -0.23 40.87 -2.98
N HIS A 60 -1.51 40.65 -3.28
CA HIS A 60 -1.88 40.12 -4.60
C HIS A 60 -1.53 41.16 -5.68
N GLY A 61 -0.50 40.86 -6.45
CA GLY A 61 -0.09 41.55 -7.69
C GLY A 61 1.21 40.89 -8.15
N ASN A 62 1.25 40.15 -9.25
CA ASN A 62 0.92 40.58 -10.60
C ASN A 62 0.62 39.32 -11.45
N GLN A 63 -0.52 39.29 -12.16
CA GLN A 63 -0.91 38.30 -13.19
C GLN A 63 -1.50 36.92 -12.77
N GLY A 64 -2.51 36.89 -11.90
CA GLY A 64 -3.35 35.71 -11.64
C GLY A 64 -4.82 35.89 -12.07
N VAL A 65 -5.53 34.77 -12.30
CA VAL A 65 -6.94 34.73 -12.74
C VAL A 65 -7.85 35.40 -11.69
N GLY A 66 -8.63 36.41 -12.12
CA GLY A 66 -9.48 37.24 -11.25
C GLY A 66 -9.13 38.74 -11.22
N TYR A 67 -8.21 39.20 -12.07
CA TYR A 67 -7.75 40.59 -12.13
C TYR A 67 -8.80 41.56 -12.74
N TYR A 68 -9.28 42.53 -11.95
CA TYR A 68 -10.10 43.65 -12.40
C TYR A 68 -9.20 44.82 -12.85
N GLN A 69 -9.14 45.11 -14.16
CA GLN A 69 -8.44 46.28 -14.70
C GLN A 69 -9.33 47.53 -14.71
N ASP A 70 -9.59 48.14 -13.55
CA ASP A 70 -9.93 49.56 -13.51
C ASP A 70 -8.73 50.35 -12.98
N ILE A 71 -8.18 51.24 -13.81
CA ILE A 71 -7.04 52.10 -13.47
C ILE A 71 -7.33 53.08 -12.32
N ARG A 72 -8.57 53.13 -11.83
CA ARG A 72 -8.99 53.91 -10.65
C ARG A 72 -9.17 53.07 -9.38
N GLU A 73 -9.18 51.74 -9.45
CA GLU A 73 -9.33 50.87 -8.29
C GLU A 73 -7.95 50.39 -7.81
N GLN A 74 -7.40 51.07 -6.80
CA GLN A 74 -6.15 50.65 -6.18
C GLN A 74 -6.32 49.30 -5.45
N ALA A 75 -5.29 48.44 -5.53
CA ALA A 75 -5.21 47.21 -4.77
C ALA A 75 -5.49 47.50 -3.28
N ARG A 76 -6.46 46.77 -2.70
CA ARG A 76 -7.01 46.89 -1.33
C ARG A 76 -8.27 47.73 -1.14
N TRP A 77 -8.78 48.45 -2.15
CA TRP A 77 -9.97 49.31 -1.96
C TRP A 77 -11.15 48.56 -1.32
N TYR A 78 -11.45 47.35 -1.75
CA TYR A 78 -12.56 46.55 -1.21
C TYR A 78 -12.33 46.04 0.22
N PHE A 79 -11.08 45.68 0.57
CA PHE A 79 -10.70 45.25 1.92
C PHE A 79 -10.63 46.44 2.89
N ASP A 80 -10.01 47.54 2.47
CA ASP A 80 -9.89 48.77 3.25
C ASP A 80 -11.28 49.41 3.45
N TYR A 81 -12.18 49.29 2.46
CA TYR A 81 -13.57 49.74 2.57
C TYR A 81 -14.38 48.88 3.55
N ALA A 82 -14.21 47.55 3.53
CA ALA A 82 -14.85 46.67 4.52
C ALA A 82 -14.35 46.97 5.96
N TYR A 83 -13.05 47.19 6.14
CA TYR A 83 -12.46 47.56 7.43
C TYR A 83 -12.92 48.97 7.89
N THR A 84 -13.05 49.91 6.95
CA THR A 84 -13.59 51.25 7.22
C THR A 84 -15.06 51.20 7.61
N ILE A 85 -15.86 50.34 6.97
CA ILE A 85 -17.26 50.12 7.36
C ILE A 85 -17.30 49.57 8.79
N MET A 86 -16.49 48.55 9.14
CA MET A 86 -16.44 48.00 10.49
C MET A 86 -16.06 49.01 11.57
N ALA A 87 -15.08 49.87 11.29
CA ALA A 87 -14.66 50.94 12.22
C ALA A 87 -15.73 52.02 12.44
N LEU A 88 -16.78 52.05 11.62
CA LEU A 88 -17.91 52.97 11.70
C LEU A 88 -19.16 52.33 12.33
N GLN A 89 -19.03 51.14 12.93
CA GLN A 89 -20.13 50.51 13.66
C GLN A 89 -20.45 51.31 14.93
N GLY A 90 -21.66 51.86 15.00
CA GLY A 90 -22.18 52.50 16.20
C GLY A 90 -22.53 51.48 17.28
N ALA A 91 -22.69 51.94 18.52
CA ALA A 91 -23.07 51.11 19.68
C ALA A 91 -24.42 50.38 19.53
N ASN A 92 -25.21 50.73 18.51
CA ASN A 92 -26.47 50.08 18.13
C ASN A 92 -26.29 48.97 17.06
N GLY A 93 -25.06 48.63 16.69
CA GLY A 93 -24.74 47.62 15.69
C GLY A 93 -24.89 48.07 14.24
N GLN A 94 -25.29 49.33 13.98
CA GLN A 94 -25.43 49.89 12.64
C GLN A 94 -24.12 50.52 12.17
N PHE A 95 -23.77 50.33 10.90
CA PHE A 95 -22.58 50.93 10.30
C PHE A 95 -22.91 52.34 9.78
N ASN A 96 -22.37 53.35 10.44
CA ASN A 96 -22.62 54.77 10.16
C ASN A 96 -21.67 55.27 9.06
N VAL A 97 -21.96 54.90 7.82
CA VAL A 97 -21.22 55.41 6.66
C VAL A 97 -21.68 56.85 6.38
N GLN A 98 -20.75 57.81 6.42
CA GLN A 98 -21.04 59.24 6.22
C GLN A 98 -21.79 59.49 4.89
N PRO A 99 -22.75 60.44 4.83
CA PRO A 99 -23.48 60.75 3.61
C PRO A 99 -22.53 61.28 2.54
N GLY A 100 -22.35 60.52 1.45
CA GLY A 100 -21.51 60.91 0.32
C GLY A 100 -20.66 59.80 -0.29
N HIS A 101 -20.53 58.65 0.38
CA HIS A 101 -19.67 57.56 -0.10
C HIS A 101 -20.37 56.45 -0.91
N SER A 102 -21.71 56.31 -0.87
CA SER A 102 -22.42 55.38 -1.77
C SER A 102 -23.94 55.61 -1.80
N GLN A 103 -24.62 55.05 -2.82
CA GLN A 103 -26.08 55.02 -2.96
C GLN A 103 -26.74 53.88 -2.15
N TRP A 104 -26.00 53.27 -1.22
CA TRP A 104 -26.41 52.02 -0.56
C TRP A 104 -27.07 52.32 0.78
N ASN A 105 -28.10 51.55 1.13
CA ASN A 105 -28.70 51.64 2.47
C ASN A 105 -27.83 50.90 3.50
N GLY A 106 -28.13 51.06 4.80
CA GLY A 106 -27.34 50.45 5.88
C GLY A 106 -27.25 48.92 5.80
N TYR A 107 -28.30 48.25 5.31
CA TYR A 107 -28.36 46.80 5.15
C TYR A 107 -27.39 46.28 4.07
N SER A 108 -27.27 46.98 2.94
CA SER A 108 -26.34 46.59 1.87
C SER A 108 -24.88 46.72 2.29
N HIS A 109 -24.55 47.69 3.15
CA HIS A 109 -23.21 47.80 3.75
C HIS A 109 -22.94 46.66 4.74
N GLN A 110 -23.95 46.27 5.54
CA GLN A 110 -23.91 45.11 6.44
C GLN A 110 -23.61 43.81 5.70
N ALA A 111 -24.39 43.50 4.66
CA ALA A 111 -24.23 42.28 3.88
C ALA A 111 -22.85 42.23 3.18
N TYR A 112 -22.36 43.38 2.69
CA TYR A 112 -21.04 43.45 2.07
C TYR A 112 -19.89 43.27 3.08
N ALA A 113 -19.98 43.89 4.26
CA ALA A 113 -19.00 43.72 5.32
C ALA A 113 -18.95 42.27 5.83
N LEU A 114 -20.11 41.62 6.01
CA LEU A 114 -20.21 40.20 6.38
C LEU A 114 -19.61 39.30 5.31
N LEU A 115 -19.92 39.51 4.04
CA LEU A 115 -19.42 38.71 2.92
C LEU A 115 -17.91 38.89 2.70
N VAL A 116 -17.38 40.10 2.94
CA VAL A 116 -15.94 40.34 2.91
C VAL A 116 -15.27 39.73 4.14
N LEU A 117 -15.84 39.84 5.34
CA LEU A 117 -15.32 39.22 6.56
C LEU A 117 -15.27 37.70 6.46
N GLU A 118 -16.38 37.07 6.09
CA GLU A 118 -16.48 35.62 5.92
C GLU A 118 -15.48 35.12 4.86
N ARG A 119 -15.26 35.88 3.78
CA ARG A 119 -14.19 35.57 2.81
C ARG A 119 -12.77 35.93 3.26
N SER A 120 -12.60 36.83 4.23
CA SER A 120 -11.28 37.29 4.70
C SER A 120 -10.80 36.61 5.99
N VAL A 121 -11.68 35.90 6.70
CA VAL A 121 -11.33 34.91 7.75
C VAL A 121 -11.24 33.47 7.23
N GLY A 122 -11.29 33.28 5.91
CA GLY A 122 -11.22 31.96 5.27
C GLY A 122 -12.58 31.28 5.27
N GLY A 123 -13.41 31.62 4.28
CA GLY A 123 -14.76 31.07 4.13
C GLY A 123 -14.77 29.54 4.25
N GLY A 124 -15.89 28.99 4.76
CA GLY A 124 -15.99 27.59 5.11
C GLY A 124 -15.36 26.64 4.09
N CYS A 125 -14.50 25.77 4.58
CA CYS A 125 -13.94 24.70 3.79
C CYS A 125 -14.95 23.54 3.73
N PRO A 126 -15.00 22.79 2.62
CA PRO A 126 -15.63 21.47 2.62
C PRO A 126 -15.01 20.61 3.72
N ASP A 127 -15.87 19.89 4.43
CA ASP A 127 -15.55 18.91 5.48
C ASP A 127 -16.48 17.73 5.21
N GLY A 128 -15.99 16.78 4.43
CA GLY A 128 -16.78 15.73 3.78
C GLY A 128 -17.30 14.70 4.76
N ASP A 129 -16.54 14.41 5.82
CA ASP A 129 -16.83 13.38 6.81
C ASP A 129 -17.19 13.93 8.20
N ASN A 130 -17.14 15.25 8.39
CA ASN A 130 -17.55 15.99 9.59
C ASN A 130 -16.69 15.69 10.82
N ASP A 131 -15.40 15.47 10.63
CA ASP A 131 -14.45 15.18 11.70
C ASP A 131 -13.82 16.44 12.32
N GLY A 132 -13.98 17.59 11.66
CA GLY A 132 -13.48 18.89 12.10
C GLY A 132 -12.18 19.34 11.44
N ALA A 133 -11.58 18.54 10.56
CA ALA A 133 -10.58 18.94 9.58
C ALA A 133 -11.25 19.46 8.29
N CYS A 134 -10.52 20.26 7.52
CA CYS A 134 -10.98 20.70 6.20
C CYS A 134 -10.51 19.67 5.16
N ASP A 135 -11.30 19.32 4.14
CA ASP A 135 -10.89 18.34 3.09
C ASP A 135 -9.50 18.59 2.47
N SER A 136 -9.06 19.86 2.42
CA SER A 136 -7.74 20.25 1.88
C SER A 136 -6.57 20.11 2.86
N GLU A 137 -6.88 19.95 4.15
CA GLU A 137 -5.95 19.82 5.28
C GLU A 137 -6.14 18.48 6.01
N ASP A 138 -7.14 17.69 5.59
CA ASP A 138 -7.53 16.41 6.14
C ASP A 138 -6.74 15.28 5.45
N ASN A 139 -6.02 14.49 6.24
CA ASN A 139 -5.25 13.35 5.74
C ASN A 139 -6.13 12.11 5.47
N CYS A 140 -7.41 12.13 5.86
CA CYS A 140 -8.44 11.17 5.49
C CYS A 140 -9.80 11.82 5.13
N PRO A 141 -9.92 12.56 4.00
CA PRO A 141 -11.09 13.39 3.65
C PRO A 141 -12.48 12.71 3.58
N GLN A 142 -12.55 11.39 3.74
CA GLN A 142 -13.76 10.57 3.65
C GLN A 142 -13.94 9.66 4.87
N VAL A 143 -13.01 9.66 5.83
CA VAL A 143 -12.99 8.80 7.00
C VAL A 143 -12.63 9.63 8.22
N ALA A 144 -13.65 9.95 9.02
CA ALA A 144 -13.50 10.87 10.13
C ALA A 144 -12.41 10.46 11.12
N ASN A 145 -11.36 11.28 11.24
CA ASN A 145 -10.23 11.11 12.14
C ASN A 145 -9.84 12.47 12.77
N PRO A 146 -10.62 12.98 13.75
CA PRO A 146 -10.43 14.33 14.32
C PRO A 146 -9.05 14.61 14.93
N ASP A 147 -8.29 13.57 15.27
CA ASP A 147 -6.93 13.67 15.80
C ASP A 147 -5.85 13.74 14.71
N GLN A 148 -6.22 13.47 13.45
CA GLN A 148 -5.38 13.54 12.25
C GLN A 148 -4.06 12.76 12.45
N ALA A 149 -4.15 11.60 13.08
CA ALA A 149 -3.01 10.72 13.29
C ALA A 149 -2.45 10.24 11.94
N ASP A 150 -1.13 10.29 11.82
CA ASP A 150 -0.34 9.90 10.66
C ASP A 150 1.05 9.50 11.20
N GLN A 151 1.22 8.20 11.43
CA GLN A 151 2.36 7.64 12.13
C GLN A 151 3.65 7.73 11.31
N ASP A 152 3.59 7.45 10.01
CA ASP A 152 4.75 7.39 9.12
C ASP A 152 5.02 8.71 8.35
N ARG A 153 4.07 9.64 8.41
CA ARG A 153 4.14 11.02 7.86
C ARG A 153 4.17 11.08 6.35
N ASP A 154 3.44 10.20 5.70
CA ASP A 154 3.33 10.15 4.25
C ASP A 154 2.21 11.08 3.70
N GLY A 155 1.35 11.59 4.59
CA GLY A 155 0.22 12.46 4.26
C GLY A 155 -1.12 11.76 4.15
N ARG A 156 -1.19 10.45 4.39
CA ARG A 156 -2.40 9.65 4.61
C ARG A 156 -2.58 9.43 6.10
N GLY A 157 -3.80 9.56 6.59
CA GLY A 157 -4.07 9.32 8.01
C GLY A 157 -4.18 7.84 8.34
N ASP A 158 -3.80 7.45 9.56
CA ASP A 158 -3.76 6.05 10.03
C ASP A 158 -5.08 5.28 9.79
N LEU A 159 -6.23 5.97 9.74
CA LEU A 159 -7.55 5.34 9.53
C LEU A 159 -7.88 5.03 8.06
N CYS A 160 -7.22 5.68 7.11
CA CYS A 160 -7.43 5.50 5.68
C CYS A 160 -6.16 5.08 4.94
N ASP A 161 -5.10 4.78 5.69
CA ASP A 161 -3.83 4.29 5.20
C ASP A 161 -3.80 2.74 5.21
N ILE A 162 -3.49 2.14 4.06
CA ILE A 162 -3.36 0.67 3.91
C ILE A 162 -1.99 0.15 4.38
N CYS A 163 -1.07 1.04 4.72
CA CYS A 163 0.23 0.78 5.33
C CYS A 163 0.59 1.80 6.43
N PRO A 164 -0.15 1.89 7.56
CA PRO A 164 0.01 2.94 8.59
C PRO A 164 1.38 3.10 9.26
N ALA A 165 2.33 2.23 8.97
CA ALA A 165 3.68 2.24 9.55
C ALA A 165 4.79 2.35 8.49
N ALA A 166 4.44 2.47 7.20
CA ALA A 166 5.37 2.43 6.09
C ALA A 166 4.96 3.39 4.98
N ALA A 167 5.61 4.55 4.95
CA ALA A 167 5.22 5.67 4.10
C ALA A 167 5.04 5.30 2.63
N ASP A 168 3.82 5.41 2.13
CA ASP A 168 3.41 5.17 0.75
C ASP A 168 2.28 6.12 0.31
N PRO A 169 2.59 7.40 0.00
CA PRO A 169 1.57 8.42 -0.27
C PRO A 169 0.60 8.07 -1.42
N ASP A 170 1.08 7.24 -2.35
CA ASP A 170 0.35 6.76 -3.52
C ASP A 170 -0.61 5.59 -3.20
N GLN A 171 -0.52 4.99 -2.01
CA GLN A 171 -1.39 3.92 -1.48
C GLN A 171 -1.57 2.79 -2.50
N ARG A 172 -0.44 2.28 -3.00
CA ARG A 172 -0.43 1.33 -4.10
C ARG A 172 -0.67 -0.08 -3.55
N ASP A 173 -1.69 -0.74 -4.07
CA ASP A 173 -2.04 -2.14 -3.78
C ASP A 173 -2.08 -2.91 -5.10
N GLY A 174 -1.02 -3.67 -5.38
CA GLY A 174 -0.77 -4.31 -6.66
C GLY A 174 -1.70 -5.48 -6.96
N ASP A 175 -2.14 -6.19 -5.94
CA ASP A 175 -2.97 -7.40 -6.07
C ASP A 175 -4.41 -7.21 -5.56
N GLY A 176 -4.69 -6.10 -4.88
CA GLY A 176 -5.99 -5.67 -4.40
C GLY A 176 -6.43 -6.38 -3.12
N ASP A 177 -5.52 -6.89 -2.30
CA ASP A 177 -5.83 -7.65 -1.09
C ASP A 177 -6.17 -6.76 0.13
N GLY A 178 -5.94 -5.45 0.02
CA GLY A 178 -6.22 -4.46 1.05
C GLY A 178 -5.01 -4.05 1.91
N ARG A 179 -3.83 -4.64 1.66
CA ARG A 179 -2.53 -4.25 2.21
C ARG A 179 -1.75 -3.52 1.10
N GLY A 180 -1.08 -2.41 1.41
CA GLY A 180 -0.27 -1.72 0.39
C GLY A 180 1.04 -2.44 0.10
N ASP A 181 1.53 -2.32 -1.15
CA ASP A 181 2.79 -2.90 -1.64
C ASP A 181 3.99 -2.60 -0.73
N ALA A 182 3.96 -1.47 -0.01
CA ALA A 182 5.03 -1.02 0.88
C ALA A 182 5.14 -1.82 2.19
N CYS A 183 4.03 -2.44 2.62
CA CYS A 183 3.96 -3.20 3.87
C CYS A 183 3.38 -4.61 3.67
N ASP A 184 3.24 -5.05 2.43
CA ASP A 184 2.79 -6.37 2.00
C ASP A 184 4.00 -7.32 1.81
N ASN A 185 4.00 -8.46 2.49
CA ASN A 185 5.02 -9.50 2.34
C ASN A 185 4.87 -10.35 1.06
N CYS A 186 3.79 -10.14 0.30
CA CYS A 186 3.51 -10.73 -1.01
C CYS A 186 2.83 -9.75 -1.99
N PRO A 187 3.48 -8.66 -2.44
CA PRO A 187 2.86 -7.55 -3.21
C PRO A 187 2.17 -7.89 -4.54
N GLN A 188 2.23 -9.14 -4.99
CA GLN A 188 1.67 -9.61 -6.26
C GLN A 188 0.75 -10.84 -6.08
N ASN A 189 0.55 -11.28 -4.84
CA ASN A 189 -0.07 -12.56 -4.48
C ASN A 189 -0.98 -12.37 -3.27
N ARG A 190 -2.28 -12.13 -3.53
CA ARG A 190 -3.27 -11.80 -2.49
C ARG A 190 -3.12 -12.66 -1.23
N ASN A 191 -2.81 -12.02 -0.11
CA ASN A 191 -2.71 -12.65 1.20
C ASN A 191 -3.11 -11.65 2.32
N PRO A 192 -4.42 -11.34 2.45
CA PRO A 192 -4.88 -10.36 3.43
C PRO A 192 -4.53 -10.69 4.89
N ASP A 193 -4.23 -11.95 5.20
CA ASP A 193 -3.82 -12.41 6.53
C ASP A 193 -2.32 -12.21 6.81
N GLN A 194 -1.53 -11.94 5.77
CA GLN A 194 -0.09 -11.65 5.84
C GLN A 194 0.68 -12.73 6.60
N ALA A 195 0.25 -13.98 6.45
CA ALA A 195 0.91 -15.12 7.07
C ALA A 195 2.35 -15.25 6.56
N ASP A 196 3.26 -15.52 7.49
CA ASP A 196 4.70 -15.71 7.30
C ASP A 196 5.15 -16.66 8.41
N GLN A 197 5.12 -17.95 8.12
CA GLN A 197 5.27 -19.01 9.13
C GLN A 197 6.70 -19.09 9.67
N ASP A 198 7.70 -18.90 8.83
CA ASP A 198 9.11 -19.03 9.21
C ASP A 198 9.79 -17.70 9.55
N GLY A 199 9.13 -16.58 9.27
CA GLY A 199 9.54 -15.24 9.67
C GLY A 199 10.69 -14.69 8.84
N ASP A 200 10.79 -15.12 7.58
CA ASP A 200 11.86 -14.71 6.67
C ASP A 200 11.56 -13.38 5.94
N GLY A 201 10.31 -12.89 6.04
CA GLY A 201 9.83 -11.65 5.45
C GLY A 201 9.09 -11.84 4.11
N ARG A 202 9.01 -13.06 3.58
CA ARG A 202 8.18 -13.46 2.45
C ARG A 202 6.92 -14.13 2.98
N GLY A 203 5.75 -13.74 2.49
CA GLY A 203 4.51 -14.36 2.97
C GLY A 203 4.30 -15.77 2.42
N ASP A 204 3.61 -16.62 3.19
CA ASP A 204 3.31 -18.02 2.84
C ASP A 204 2.66 -18.18 1.44
N ALA A 205 1.92 -17.15 0.98
CA ALA A 205 1.23 -17.14 -0.31
C ALA A 205 2.16 -17.00 -1.52
N CYS A 206 3.40 -16.55 -1.31
CA CYS A 206 4.38 -16.28 -2.36
C CYS A 206 5.80 -16.74 -1.99
N ASP A 207 5.93 -17.53 -0.94
CA ASP A 207 7.14 -18.16 -0.47
C ASP A 207 7.28 -19.56 -1.09
N ASN A 208 8.40 -19.81 -1.76
CA ASN A 208 8.73 -21.11 -2.37
C ASN A 208 9.24 -22.15 -1.34
N CYS A 209 9.41 -21.77 -0.08
CA CYS A 209 9.75 -22.63 1.05
C CYS A 209 9.09 -22.19 2.37
N ALA A 210 7.76 -22.01 2.40
CA ALA A 210 6.95 -21.51 3.53
C ALA A 210 7.20 -22.06 4.96
N ALA A 211 8.01 -23.09 5.15
CA ALA A 211 8.37 -23.63 6.47
C ALA A 211 9.87 -23.51 6.80
N THR A 212 10.68 -22.95 5.88
CA THR A 212 12.13 -22.91 5.95
C THR A 212 12.64 -21.56 5.44
N ALA A 213 12.99 -20.68 6.38
CA ALA A 213 13.39 -19.32 6.07
C ALA A 213 14.45 -19.22 4.96
N ASN A 214 14.10 -18.56 3.87
CA ASN A 214 14.93 -18.33 2.70
C ASN A 214 14.59 -16.97 2.04
N PRO A 215 14.99 -15.83 2.65
CA PRO A 215 14.61 -14.50 2.19
C PRO A 215 15.03 -14.16 0.74
N ASP A 216 15.99 -14.89 0.18
CA ASP A 216 16.47 -14.73 -1.20
C ASP A 216 15.61 -15.47 -2.23
N GLN A 217 14.73 -16.37 -1.79
CA GLN A 217 13.80 -17.16 -2.60
C GLN A 217 14.53 -17.86 -3.77
N ALA A 218 15.76 -18.32 -3.54
CA ALA A 218 16.55 -19.01 -4.54
C ALA A 218 15.83 -20.28 -5.03
N ASN A 219 15.88 -20.52 -6.34
CA ASN A 219 15.26 -21.66 -7.01
C ASN A 219 16.03 -21.94 -8.30
N ALA A 220 16.98 -22.86 -8.24
CA ALA A 220 17.99 -23.06 -9.26
C ALA A 220 17.48 -23.86 -10.48
N ASP A 221 16.46 -24.70 -10.31
CA ASP A 221 15.89 -25.51 -11.39
C ASP A 221 14.52 -25.02 -11.89
N GLY A 222 13.91 -24.07 -11.19
CA GLY A 222 12.67 -23.39 -11.56
C GLY A 222 11.41 -24.20 -11.27
N ASP A 223 11.46 -25.18 -10.38
CA ASP A 223 10.28 -25.92 -9.93
C ASP A 223 9.49 -25.13 -8.85
N ARG A 224 8.56 -25.75 -8.13
CA ARG A 224 7.74 -25.04 -7.11
C ARG A 224 8.45 -24.83 -5.78
N TYR A 225 9.52 -25.56 -5.50
CA TYR A 225 10.24 -25.56 -4.24
C TYR A 225 11.52 -24.73 -4.40
N GLY A 226 11.84 -23.92 -3.39
CA GLY A 226 13.12 -23.19 -3.36
C GLY A 226 14.29 -24.09 -2.95
N ASP A 227 15.51 -23.65 -3.26
CA ASP A 227 16.76 -24.36 -2.97
C ASP A 227 16.89 -24.78 -1.48
N ALA A 228 16.22 -24.05 -0.58
CA ALA A 228 16.26 -24.27 0.86
C ALA A 228 15.44 -25.48 1.32
N CYS A 229 14.42 -25.88 0.56
CA CYS A 229 13.49 -26.95 0.90
C CYS A 229 13.34 -28.02 -0.20
N ASP A 230 14.03 -27.84 -1.32
CA ASP A 230 14.06 -28.76 -2.43
C ASP A 230 15.08 -29.89 -2.19
N ASN A 231 14.60 -31.14 -2.18
CA ASN A 231 15.45 -32.32 -2.06
C ASN A 231 16.20 -32.68 -3.36
N CYS A 232 15.98 -31.92 -4.44
CA CYS A 232 16.69 -32.01 -5.71
C CYS A 232 16.96 -30.64 -6.36
N VAL A 233 17.70 -29.75 -5.67
CA VAL A 233 18.09 -28.36 -6.06
C VAL A 233 18.45 -28.11 -7.54
N ARG A 234 18.79 -29.12 -8.34
CA ARG A 234 19.17 -28.98 -9.76
C ARG A 234 18.30 -29.79 -10.72
N ALA A 235 17.23 -30.41 -10.25
CA ALA A 235 16.41 -31.34 -11.02
C ALA A 235 14.94 -31.25 -10.58
N ALA A 236 14.15 -30.53 -11.37
CA ALA A 236 12.77 -30.21 -11.05
C ALA A 236 11.93 -31.43 -10.66
N ASN A 237 11.36 -31.40 -9.47
CA ASN A 237 10.59 -32.49 -8.88
C ASN A 237 9.50 -31.94 -7.93
N ASN A 238 8.45 -31.39 -8.54
CA ASN A 238 7.29 -30.83 -7.83
C ASN A 238 6.52 -31.81 -6.90
N ASP A 239 6.85 -33.11 -6.90
CA ASP A 239 6.29 -34.10 -5.97
C ASP A 239 7.19 -34.36 -4.76
N GLN A 240 8.44 -33.89 -4.78
CA GLN A 240 9.45 -34.04 -3.73
C GLN A 240 9.56 -35.50 -3.26
N ALA A 241 9.40 -36.46 -4.18
CA ALA A 241 9.50 -37.88 -3.87
C ALA A 241 10.90 -38.22 -3.35
N ASN A 242 10.94 -39.07 -2.33
CA ASN A 242 12.16 -39.57 -1.69
C ASN A 242 11.81 -40.91 -1.04
N ALA A 243 11.96 -41.99 -1.81
CA ALA A 243 11.46 -43.32 -1.49
C ALA A 243 12.24 -44.01 -0.37
N ASP A 244 13.54 -43.75 -0.24
CA ASP A 244 14.39 -44.34 0.79
C ASP A 244 14.71 -43.41 1.98
N GLY A 245 14.36 -42.14 1.86
CA GLY A 245 14.47 -41.14 2.92
C GLY A 245 15.88 -40.62 3.14
N ASP A 246 16.76 -40.73 2.15
CA ASP A 246 18.10 -40.14 2.20
C ASP A 246 18.07 -38.62 1.88
N ARG A 247 19.22 -37.98 1.67
CA ARG A 247 19.29 -36.54 1.37
C ARG A 247 18.80 -36.12 -0.02
N TYR A 248 18.72 -37.04 -0.97
CA TYR A 248 18.42 -36.79 -2.37
C TYR A 248 17.01 -37.28 -2.70
N GLY A 249 16.25 -36.50 -3.45
CA GLY A 249 14.95 -36.97 -3.95
C GLY A 249 15.11 -37.95 -5.12
N ASP A 250 14.07 -38.74 -5.39
CA ASP A 250 14.05 -39.78 -6.43
C ASP A 250 14.50 -39.27 -7.82
N ALA A 251 14.31 -37.96 -8.09
CA ALA A 251 14.65 -37.33 -9.37
C ALA A 251 16.16 -37.07 -9.57
N CYS A 252 16.92 -37.00 -8.48
CA CYS A 252 18.35 -36.68 -8.49
C CYS A 252 19.21 -37.70 -7.74
N ASP A 253 18.58 -38.76 -7.25
CA ASP A 253 19.21 -39.89 -6.58
C ASP A 253 19.60 -40.97 -7.61
N ASN A 254 20.87 -41.39 -7.62
CA ASN A 254 21.35 -42.49 -8.44
C ASN A 254 21.05 -43.89 -7.86
N CYS A 255 20.41 -43.96 -6.69
CA CYS A 255 19.84 -45.16 -6.08
C CYS A 255 18.51 -44.91 -5.35
N PRO A 256 17.40 -44.53 -6.03
CA PRO A 256 16.12 -44.12 -5.40
C PRO A 256 15.46 -45.10 -4.43
N GLY A 257 15.95 -46.34 -4.32
CA GLY A 257 15.43 -47.35 -3.40
C GLY A 257 16.44 -47.78 -2.33
N ALA A 258 17.60 -47.14 -2.22
CA ALA A 258 18.68 -47.54 -1.35
C ALA A 258 19.54 -46.35 -0.91
N ALA A 259 19.25 -45.86 0.31
CA ALA A 259 19.85 -44.66 0.87
C ALA A 259 21.37 -44.59 0.72
N ASN A 260 21.85 -43.55 0.03
CA ASN A 260 23.25 -43.32 -0.31
C ASN A 260 23.56 -41.81 -0.41
N ASP A 261 23.57 -41.13 0.74
CA ASP A 261 23.96 -39.72 0.92
C ASP A 261 25.28 -39.29 0.24
N ASP A 262 26.18 -40.22 -0.12
CA ASP A 262 27.42 -39.89 -0.82
C ASP A 262 27.30 -39.88 -2.34
N GLN A 263 26.18 -40.39 -2.88
CA GLN A 263 25.87 -40.53 -4.30
C GLN A 263 27.04 -41.15 -5.08
N ALA A 264 27.81 -42.02 -4.45
CA ALA A 264 29.03 -42.55 -5.03
C ALA A 264 28.70 -43.44 -6.24
N ASP A 265 29.28 -43.12 -7.39
CA ASP A 265 29.15 -43.86 -8.65
C ASP A 265 30.58 -44.19 -9.12
N GLY A 266 31.02 -45.42 -8.82
CA GLY A 266 32.41 -45.83 -8.93
C GLY A 266 32.90 -45.95 -10.36
N ASP A 267 32.01 -46.34 -11.27
CA ASP A 267 32.33 -46.63 -12.66
C ASP A 267 31.65 -45.69 -13.67
N GLY A 268 30.74 -44.82 -13.20
CA GLY A 268 30.15 -43.74 -13.97
C GLY A 268 29.01 -44.19 -14.88
N ASP A 269 28.34 -45.29 -14.56
CA ASP A 269 27.26 -45.86 -15.39
C ASP A 269 25.87 -45.28 -15.09
N GLY A 270 25.74 -44.52 -13.99
CA GLY A 270 24.53 -43.87 -13.54
C GLY A 270 23.78 -44.58 -12.41
N TYR A 271 24.22 -45.76 -11.97
CA TYR A 271 23.77 -46.41 -10.74
C TYR A 271 24.78 -46.14 -9.62
N GLY A 272 24.28 -45.75 -8.45
CA GLY A 272 25.15 -45.58 -7.30
C GLY A 272 25.67 -46.93 -6.79
N ASN A 273 26.86 -46.94 -6.19
CA ASN A 273 27.50 -48.12 -5.60
C ASN A 273 26.61 -48.89 -4.61
N ALA A 274 25.59 -48.24 -4.04
CA ALA A 274 24.65 -48.83 -3.09
C ALA A 274 23.61 -49.76 -3.76
N CYS A 275 23.31 -49.54 -5.04
CA CYS A 275 22.31 -50.28 -5.80
C CYS A 275 22.86 -50.87 -7.11
N ASP A 276 24.12 -50.62 -7.44
CA ASP A 276 24.81 -51.17 -8.58
C ASP A 276 25.25 -52.63 -8.32
N ASN A 277 24.75 -53.55 -9.15
CA ASN A 277 25.10 -54.96 -9.09
C ASN A 277 26.47 -55.29 -9.72
N CYS A 278 27.17 -54.28 -10.26
CA CYS A 278 28.54 -54.36 -10.79
C CYS A 278 29.37 -53.09 -10.54
N VAL A 279 29.51 -52.67 -9.27
CA VAL A 279 30.24 -51.48 -8.73
C VAL A 279 31.54 -51.01 -9.43
N ALA A 280 32.22 -51.87 -10.18
CA ALA A 280 33.48 -51.56 -10.87
C ALA A 280 33.44 -51.77 -12.40
N ALA A 281 32.28 -52.08 -12.99
CA ALA A 281 32.12 -52.46 -14.39
C ALA A 281 30.82 -51.88 -14.97
N PRO A 282 30.90 -50.84 -15.83
CA PRO A 282 29.72 -50.09 -16.25
C PRO A 282 28.64 -50.97 -16.89
N ASN A 283 27.43 -50.94 -16.35
CA ASN A 283 26.30 -51.74 -16.79
C ASN A 283 24.95 -51.06 -16.49
N ALA A 284 24.69 -49.94 -17.18
CA ALA A 284 23.46 -49.16 -17.02
C ALA A 284 22.12 -49.90 -17.26
N ASP A 285 22.14 -51.16 -17.74
CA ASP A 285 20.94 -52.00 -17.83
C ASP A 285 20.70 -52.86 -16.58
N GLN A 286 21.68 -52.94 -15.68
CA GLN A 286 21.69 -53.73 -14.45
C GLN A 286 21.22 -55.17 -14.70
N ALA A 287 21.56 -55.73 -15.86
CA ALA A 287 21.18 -57.09 -16.24
C ALA A 287 21.75 -58.11 -15.24
N ASN A 288 20.93 -59.10 -14.88
CA ASN A 288 21.28 -60.17 -13.96
C ASN A 288 20.43 -61.40 -14.32
N ALA A 289 20.97 -62.26 -15.18
CA ALA A 289 20.21 -63.32 -15.85
C ALA A 289 19.87 -64.50 -14.93
N ASP A 290 20.68 -64.76 -13.91
CA ASP A 290 20.49 -65.87 -12.98
C ASP A 290 20.05 -65.45 -11.57
N GLY A 291 20.02 -64.14 -11.30
CA GLY A 291 19.49 -63.53 -10.08
C GLY A 291 20.42 -63.64 -8.87
N ASP A 292 21.72 -63.86 -9.07
CA ASP A 292 22.71 -63.86 -8.01
C ASP A 292 23.15 -62.41 -7.64
N ARG A 293 24.21 -62.21 -6.85
CA ARG A 293 24.63 -60.86 -6.42
C ARG A 293 25.38 -60.04 -7.47
N HIS A 294 25.85 -60.66 -8.55
CA HIS A 294 26.67 -60.02 -9.56
C HIS A 294 25.84 -59.84 -10.83
N GLY A 295 25.89 -58.64 -11.43
CA GLY A 295 25.28 -58.44 -12.75
C GLY A 295 26.06 -59.14 -13.86
N ASP A 296 25.40 -59.33 -15.00
CA ASP A 296 25.96 -60.03 -16.18
C ASP A 296 27.31 -59.45 -16.66
N ALA A 297 27.58 -58.17 -16.36
CA ALA A 297 28.79 -57.47 -16.76
C ALA A 297 30.03 -57.80 -15.91
N CYS A 298 29.83 -58.22 -14.66
CA CYS A 298 30.90 -58.55 -13.71
C CYS A 298 30.86 -60.01 -13.25
N ASP A 299 29.83 -60.76 -13.66
CA ASP A 299 29.69 -62.18 -13.41
C ASP A 299 30.54 -63.01 -14.40
N ASN A 300 31.39 -63.88 -13.85
CA ASN A 300 32.20 -64.84 -14.61
C ASN A 300 31.40 -66.10 -15.06
N CYS A 301 30.13 -66.23 -14.65
CA CYS A 301 29.17 -67.21 -15.12
C CYS A 301 27.73 -66.67 -15.27
N PRO A 302 27.45 -65.73 -16.22
CA PRO A 302 26.16 -64.99 -16.33
C PRO A 302 24.86 -65.78 -16.47
N GLY A 303 24.91 -67.11 -16.56
CA GLY A 303 23.75 -67.98 -16.64
C GLY A 303 23.67 -69.01 -15.52
N ALA A 304 24.52 -68.92 -14.49
CA ALA A 304 24.62 -69.90 -13.42
C ALA A 304 25.12 -69.27 -12.11
N ALA A 305 24.18 -69.03 -11.19
CA ALA A 305 24.43 -68.34 -9.93
C ALA A 305 25.67 -68.85 -9.17
N ASN A 306 26.61 -67.94 -8.90
CA ASN A 306 27.86 -68.15 -8.20
C ASN A 306 28.36 -66.87 -7.50
N ASP A 307 27.69 -66.50 -6.41
CA ASP A 307 28.07 -65.37 -5.52
C ASP A 307 29.57 -65.28 -5.17
N ASP A 308 30.32 -66.39 -5.14
CA ASP A 308 31.74 -66.43 -4.79
C ASP A 308 32.70 -66.14 -5.95
N GLN A 309 32.19 -66.13 -7.19
CA GLN A 309 32.94 -65.86 -8.41
C GLN A 309 34.23 -66.68 -8.49
N ALA A 310 34.21 -67.93 -8.00
CA ALA A 310 35.38 -68.79 -7.98
C ALA A 310 35.88 -69.05 -9.41
N ASP A 311 37.16 -68.83 -9.64
CA ASP A 311 37.87 -69.06 -10.91
C ASP A 311 39.22 -69.71 -10.58
N GLY A 312 39.25 -71.04 -10.57
CA GLY A 312 40.38 -71.83 -10.11
C GLY A 312 41.57 -71.84 -11.09
N ASP A 313 41.33 -71.61 -12.38
CA ASP A 313 42.36 -71.65 -13.41
C ASP A 313 42.75 -70.25 -13.96
N GLY A 314 42.00 -69.21 -13.59
CA GLY A 314 42.28 -67.81 -13.86
C GLY A 314 41.94 -67.38 -15.28
N ASP A 315 41.06 -68.10 -15.98
CA ASP A 315 40.69 -67.79 -17.37
C ASP A 315 39.51 -66.80 -17.51
N ARG A 316 38.94 -66.37 -16.38
CA ARG A 316 37.78 -65.48 -16.23
C ARG A 316 36.43 -66.12 -16.54
N VAL A 317 36.38 -67.44 -16.68
CA VAL A 317 35.16 -68.23 -16.64
C VAL A 317 35.10 -68.89 -15.26
N GLY A 318 33.98 -68.79 -14.57
CA GLY A 318 33.88 -69.30 -13.20
C GLY A 318 33.82 -70.83 -13.15
N ASP A 319 34.25 -71.46 -12.05
CA ASP A 319 34.32 -72.92 -11.88
C ASP A 319 32.98 -73.66 -12.12
N VAL A 320 31.85 -72.95 -12.07
CA VAL A 320 30.49 -73.51 -12.25
C VAL A 320 30.05 -73.56 -13.73
N CYS A 321 30.78 -72.90 -14.63
CA CYS A 321 30.57 -72.87 -16.07
C CYS A 321 31.92 -73.03 -16.83
#